data_AF-A0A3M1L3C8-F1
#
_entry.id   AF-A0A3M1L3C8-F1
#
_cell.length_a   1.000
_cell.length_b   1.000
_cell.length_c   1.000
_cell.angle_alpha   90.00
_cell.angle_beta   90.00
_cell.angle_gamma   90.00
#
_symmetry.space_group_name_H-M   'P 1'
#
loop_
_entity.id
_entity.type
_entity.pdbx_description
1 polymer ?
#
loop_
_entity_poly.entity_id
_entity_poly.type
_entity_poly.pdbx_seq_one_letter_code
_entity_poly.pdbx_strand_id
1 'polypeptide(L)'
;MTRAGGPPLATALVVLAAAACIHAEQASEIPPPARPVLHTGSRPVMGTVLTISLAADGAQELLGQAFAIARRYDDVLTTWRPEGELARLNARAGAGFVEVGPELHQALRAMLDLSAQTGG
;
A
#
# COMPACT_ATOMS: atom_id res chain seq x y z
N MET A 1 22.13 85.94 11.57
CA MET A 1 22.33 85.46 12.95
C MET A 1 20.97 85.26 13.60
N THR A 2 20.46 84.02 13.60
CA THR A 2 19.47 83.50 14.57
C THR A 2 19.39 81.97 14.40
N ARG A 3 19.39 81.26 15.53
CA ARG A 3 19.45 79.81 15.75
C ARG A 3 18.05 79.18 15.64
N ALA A 4 17.96 77.95 15.13
CA ALA A 4 17.03 76.87 15.51
C ALA A 4 17.31 75.69 14.56
N GLY A 5 17.46 74.42 14.91
CA GLY A 5 17.05 73.63 16.06
C GLY A 5 16.90 72.20 15.50
N GLY A 6 18.02 71.48 15.37
CA GLY A 6 18.03 70.13 14.81
C GLY A 6 17.36 69.14 15.77
N PRO A 7 16.55 68.18 15.27
CA PRO A 7 15.87 67.22 16.14
C PRO A 7 16.90 66.29 16.83
N PRO A 8 16.66 65.90 18.10
CA PRO A 8 17.60 65.08 18.85
C PRO A 8 17.64 63.64 18.33
N LEU A 9 18.86 63.16 18.07
CA LEU A 9 19.25 61.80 17.66
C LEU A 9 18.77 60.66 18.59
N ALA A 10 18.02 60.96 19.65
CA ALA A 10 17.58 60.00 20.66
C ALA A 10 16.39 59.13 20.22
N THR A 11 15.58 59.58 19.26
CA THR A 11 14.35 58.88 18.86
C THR A 11 14.59 57.70 17.92
N ALA A 12 15.73 57.65 17.24
CA ALA A 12 16.05 56.60 16.26
C ALA A 12 16.49 55.27 16.92
N LEU A 13 16.97 55.30 18.16
CA LEU A 13 17.53 54.11 18.83
C LEU A 13 16.44 53.20 19.44
N VAL A 14 15.28 53.75 19.79
CA VAL A 14 14.20 52.99 20.46
C VAL A 14 13.42 52.10 19.48
N VAL A 15 13.31 52.50 18.20
CA VAL A 15 12.58 51.73 17.19
C VAL A 15 13.33 50.46 16.77
N LEU A 16 14.66 50.44 16.84
CA LEU A 16 15.46 49.28 16.42
C LEU A 16 15.41 48.11 17.42
N ALA A 17 15.22 48.39 18.72
CA ALA A 17 15.20 47.35 19.76
C ALA A 17 13.86 46.58 19.82
N ALA A 18 12.75 47.19 19.37
CA ALA A 18 11.44 46.53 19.35
C ALA A 18 11.27 45.56 18.16
N ALA A 19 12.03 45.73 17.07
CA ALA A 19 11.96 44.86 15.91
C ALA A 19 12.64 43.49 16.11
N ALA A 20 13.61 43.42 17.03
CA ALA A 20 14.36 42.19 17.33
C ALA A 20 13.56 41.17 18.16
N CYS A 21 12.59 41.63 18.97
CA CYS A 21 11.78 40.73 19.80
C CYS A 21 10.62 40.08 19.06
N ILE A 22 10.29 40.52 17.83
CA ILE A 22 9.16 39.98 17.05
C ILE A 22 9.58 38.75 16.22
N HIS A 23 10.88 38.45 16.08
CA HIS A 23 11.37 37.35 15.25
C HIS A 23 11.62 36.04 16.01
N ALA A 24 11.36 35.98 17.32
CA ALA A 24 11.69 34.82 18.17
C ALA A 24 10.55 33.80 18.35
N GLU A 25 9.40 33.99 17.69
CA GLU A 25 8.22 33.13 17.81
C GLU A 25 8.00 32.24 16.55
N GLN A 26 9.06 31.74 15.93
CA GLN A 26 8.92 30.63 14.99
C GLN A 26 9.07 29.33 15.78
N ALA A 27 8.03 29.02 16.55
CA ALA A 27 7.85 27.69 17.09
C ALA A 27 7.79 26.74 15.88
N SER A 28 8.85 25.97 15.68
CA SER A 28 8.89 24.88 14.72
C SER A 28 7.87 23.84 15.17
N GLU A 29 6.64 24.00 14.72
CA GLU A 29 5.59 23.00 14.87
C GLU A 29 6.06 21.77 14.11
N ILE A 30 6.54 20.76 14.85
CA ILE A 30 6.84 19.44 14.28
C ILE A 30 5.49 18.93 13.75
N PRO A 31 5.31 18.78 12.42
CA PRO A 31 4.05 18.29 11.89
C PRO A 31 3.79 16.92 12.52
N PRO A 32 2.56 16.64 12.98
CA PRO A 32 2.24 15.31 13.44
C PRO A 32 2.58 14.30 12.33
N PRO A 33 3.11 13.11 12.68
CA PRO A 33 3.47 12.13 11.67
C PRO A 33 2.27 11.89 10.75
N ALA A 34 2.49 12.07 9.45
CA ALA A 34 1.43 11.91 8.45
C ALA A 34 0.81 10.53 8.64
N ARG A 35 -0.51 10.48 8.87
CA ARG A 35 -1.19 9.20 8.94
C ARG A 35 -1.07 8.53 7.58
N PRO A 36 -0.66 7.24 7.52
CA PRO A 36 -0.62 6.52 6.26
C PRO A 36 -2.00 6.59 5.60
N VAL A 37 -2.05 7.08 4.36
CA VAL A 37 -3.30 7.09 3.59
C VAL A 37 -3.62 5.64 3.23
N LEU A 38 -4.73 5.13 3.74
CA LEU A 38 -5.18 3.78 3.43
C LEU A 38 -5.90 3.77 2.08
N HIS A 39 -5.42 2.96 1.15
CA HIS A 39 -6.06 2.71 -0.13
C HIS A 39 -6.73 1.35 -0.10
N THR A 40 -8.01 1.30 -0.46
CA THR A 40 -8.80 0.06 -0.48
C THR A 40 -9.35 -0.19 -1.88
N GLY A 41 -9.19 -1.41 -2.38
CA GLY A 41 -9.85 -1.89 -3.58
C GLY A 41 -10.58 -3.21 -3.33
N SER A 42 -11.65 -3.46 -4.09
CA SER A 42 -12.39 -4.72 -4.06
C SER A 42 -12.69 -5.21 -5.46
N ARG A 43 -12.57 -6.53 -5.70
CA ARG A 43 -12.89 -7.17 -6.99
C ARG A 43 -13.52 -8.55 -6.77
N PRO A 44 -14.51 -8.95 -7.59
CA PRO A 44 -14.99 -10.33 -7.60
C PRO A 44 -13.91 -11.26 -8.20
N VAL A 45 -13.60 -12.36 -7.50
CA VAL A 45 -12.62 -13.38 -7.92
C VAL A 45 -12.90 -14.68 -7.17
N MET A 46 -12.68 -15.85 -7.81
CA MET A 46 -12.92 -17.17 -7.19
C MET A 46 -14.31 -17.35 -6.57
N GLY A 47 -15.34 -16.74 -7.17
CA GLY A 47 -16.73 -16.82 -6.67
C GLY A 47 -16.99 -16.03 -5.37
N THR A 48 -16.08 -15.15 -4.96
CA THR A 48 -16.21 -14.27 -3.80
C THR A 48 -15.76 -12.85 -4.13
N VAL A 49 -15.72 -11.94 -3.15
CA VAL A 49 -15.16 -10.59 -3.26
C VAL A 49 -13.86 -10.50 -2.47
N LEU A 50 -12.75 -10.31 -3.17
CA LEU A 50 -11.46 -10.01 -2.56
C LEU A 50 -11.34 -8.51 -2.32
N THR A 51 -11.11 -8.11 -1.07
CA THR A 51 -10.83 -6.73 -0.68
C THR A 51 -9.40 -6.62 -0.16
N ILE A 52 -8.66 -5.65 -0.68
CA ILE A 52 -7.27 -5.39 -0.31
C ILE A 52 -7.18 -3.94 0.15
N SER A 53 -6.61 -3.74 1.33
CA SER A 53 -6.35 -2.42 1.92
C SER A 53 -4.87 -2.30 2.19
N LEU A 54 -4.22 -1.24 1.68
CA LEU A 54 -2.80 -1.01 1.89
C LEU A 54 -2.49 0.47 2.00
N ALA A 55 -1.53 0.81 2.85
CA ALA A 55 -1.05 2.17 3.01
C ALA A 55 0.40 2.24 2.53
N ALA A 56 0.57 2.62 1.27
CA ALA A 56 1.87 2.72 0.61
C ALA A 56 1.79 3.74 -0.52
N ASP A 57 2.92 4.33 -0.87
CA ASP A 57 3.04 5.10 -2.11
C ASP A 57 2.85 4.18 -3.32
N GLY A 58 2.25 4.70 -4.40
CA GLY A 58 1.95 3.88 -5.58
C GLY A 58 0.86 2.81 -5.35
N ALA A 59 0.01 2.97 -4.33
CA ALA A 59 -0.95 1.94 -3.93
C ALA A 59 -1.87 1.43 -5.05
N GLN A 60 -2.24 2.28 -6.01
CA GLN A 60 -3.07 1.85 -7.14
C GLN A 60 -2.39 0.79 -8.01
N GLU A 61 -1.09 0.94 -8.25
CA GLU A 61 -0.32 -0.04 -9.02
C GLU A 61 -0.18 -1.35 -8.25
N LEU A 62 0.15 -1.27 -6.95
CA LEU A 62 0.26 -2.44 -6.07
C LEU A 62 -1.07 -3.19 -5.95
N LEU A 63 -2.19 -2.47 -5.82
CA LEU A 63 -3.53 -3.07 -5.85
C LEU A 63 -3.77 -3.81 -7.18
N GLY A 64 -3.41 -3.18 -8.31
CA GLY A 64 -3.51 -3.80 -9.64
C GLY A 64 -2.73 -5.11 -9.73
N GLN A 65 -1.47 -5.11 -9.27
CA GLN A 65 -0.61 -6.30 -9.24
C GLN A 65 -1.20 -7.39 -8.33
N ALA A 66 -1.69 -7.03 -7.15
CA ALA A 66 -2.27 -7.99 -6.21
C ALA A 66 -3.54 -8.66 -6.77
N PHE A 67 -4.42 -7.89 -7.43
CA PHE A 67 -5.59 -8.47 -8.10
C PHE A 67 -5.22 -9.33 -9.31
N ALA A 68 -4.13 -9.00 -10.01
CA ALA A 68 -3.63 -9.84 -11.10
C ALA A 68 -3.14 -11.20 -10.58
N ILE A 69 -2.48 -11.24 -9.42
CA ILE A 69 -2.09 -12.50 -8.77
C ILE A 69 -3.33 -13.31 -8.39
N ALA A 70 -4.34 -12.70 -7.78
CA ALA A 70 -5.58 -13.40 -7.42
C ALA A 70 -6.29 -14.00 -8.64
N ARG A 71 -6.37 -13.24 -9.74
CA ARG A 71 -6.93 -13.72 -11.02
C ARG A 71 -6.15 -14.89 -11.60
N ARG A 72 -4.81 -14.81 -11.58
CA ARG A 72 -3.95 -15.91 -12.03
C ARG A 72 -4.22 -17.19 -11.24
N TYR A 73 -4.34 -17.11 -9.91
CA TYR A 73 -4.66 -18.28 -9.10
C TYR A 73 -6.10 -18.79 -9.29
N ASP A 74 -7.06 -17.91 -9.62
CA ASP A 74 -8.41 -18.35 -10.02
C ASP A 74 -8.33 -19.24 -11.26
N ASP A 75 -7.49 -18.91 -12.25
CA ASP A 75 -7.33 -19.74 -13.45
C ASP A 75 -6.58 -21.05 -13.19
N VAL A 76 -5.61 -21.05 -12.27
CA VAL A 76 -4.88 -22.27 -11.90
C VAL A 76 -5.76 -23.23 -11.07
N LEU A 77 -6.48 -22.70 -10.09
CA LEU A 77 -7.13 -23.50 -9.03
C LEU A 77 -8.63 -23.71 -9.25
N THR A 78 -9.26 -23.09 -10.25
CA THR A 78 -10.68 -23.32 -10.51
C THR A 78 -10.96 -24.78 -10.87
N THR A 79 -12.04 -25.31 -10.30
CA THR A 79 -12.51 -26.68 -10.53
C THR A 79 -13.75 -26.74 -11.42
N TRP A 80 -14.39 -25.60 -11.68
CA TRP A 80 -15.68 -25.52 -12.38
C TRP A 80 -15.56 -24.94 -13.79
N ARG A 81 -14.52 -24.15 -14.08
CA ARG A 81 -14.20 -23.74 -15.45
C ARG A 81 -13.34 -24.82 -16.11
N PRO A 82 -13.75 -25.40 -17.24
CA PRO A 82 -12.98 -26.47 -17.89
C PRO A 82 -11.61 -26.00 -18.39
N GLU A 83 -11.42 -24.70 -18.59
CA GLU A 83 -10.14 -24.08 -18.96
C GLU A 83 -9.17 -23.96 -17.78
N GLY A 84 -9.62 -24.25 -16.55
CA GLY A 84 -8.78 -24.25 -15.36
C GLY A 84 -7.74 -25.36 -15.38
N GLU A 85 -6.54 -25.08 -14.89
CA GLU A 85 -5.49 -26.10 -14.86
C GLU A 85 -5.84 -27.28 -13.96
N LEU A 86 -6.31 -27.01 -12.74
CA LEU A 86 -6.78 -28.04 -11.82
C LEU A 86 -7.99 -28.81 -12.38
N ALA A 87 -8.93 -28.12 -13.05
CA ALA A 87 -10.05 -28.79 -13.71
C ALA A 87 -9.59 -29.79 -14.80
N ARG A 88 -8.59 -29.42 -15.62
CA ARG A 88 -7.99 -30.33 -16.61
C ARG A 88 -7.27 -31.51 -15.97
N LEU A 89 -6.56 -31.28 -14.86
CA LEU A 89 -5.93 -32.36 -14.09
C LEU A 89 -6.98 -33.36 -13.61
N ASN A 90 -8.08 -32.85 -13.02
CA ASN A 90 -9.18 -33.67 -12.52
C ASN A 90 -9.84 -34.49 -13.64
N ALA A 91 -10.01 -33.91 -14.83
CA ALA A 91 -10.58 -34.60 -15.99
C ALA A 91 -9.73 -35.79 -16.48
N ARG A 92 -8.44 -35.84 -16.11
CA ARG A 92 -7.51 -36.93 -16.43
C ARG A 92 -7.26 -37.88 -15.26
N ALA A 93 -8.09 -37.84 -14.22
CA ALA A 93 -7.97 -38.74 -13.07
C ALA A 93 -7.93 -40.21 -13.53
N GLY A 94 -6.94 -40.97 -13.05
CA GLY A 94 -6.74 -42.37 -13.42
C GLY A 94 -6.08 -42.61 -14.80
N ALA A 95 -5.78 -41.57 -15.58
CA ALA A 95 -5.17 -41.70 -16.90
C ALA A 95 -3.62 -41.65 -16.87
N GLY A 96 -3.01 -41.94 -15.72
CA GLY A 96 -1.55 -41.90 -15.52
C GLY A 96 -1.02 -40.52 -15.12
N PHE A 97 0.27 -40.29 -15.38
CA PHE A 97 0.93 -39.02 -15.03
C PHE A 97 0.46 -37.86 -15.92
N VAL A 98 0.25 -36.71 -15.30
CA VAL A 98 -0.16 -35.47 -15.94
C VAL A 98 0.88 -34.41 -15.59
N GLU A 99 1.47 -33.80 -16.61
CA GLU A 99 2.33 -32.64 -16.40
C GLU A 99 1.48 -31.44 -16.00
N VAL A 100 1.93 -30.72 -14.97
CA VAL A 100 1.30 -29.51 -14.44
C VAL A 100 2.37 -28.44 -14.28
N GLY A 101 1.94 -27.18 -14.36
CA GLY A 101 2.78 -26.02 -14.12
C GLY A 101 3.31 -25.96 -12.69
N PRO A 102 4.38 -25.16 -12.48
CA PRO A 102 5.07 -25.09 -11.20
C PRO A 102 4.18 -24.58 -10.05
N GLU A 103 3.23 -23.68 -10.34
CA GLU A 103 2.33 -23.14 -9.32
C GLU A 103 1.33 -24.17 -8.83
N LEU A 104 0.70 -24.92 -9.75
CA LEU A 104 -0.21 -25.99 -9.38
C LEU A 104 0.55 -27.09 -8.63
N HIS A 105 1.76 -27.43 -9.08
CA HIS A 105 2.62 -28.38 -8.37
C HIS A 105 2.90 -27.94 -6.92
N GLN A 106 3.31 -26.68 -6.72
CA GLN A 106 3.60 -26.14 -5.40
C GLN A 106 2.34 -26.11 -4.51
N ALA A 107 1.20 -25.68 -5.06
CA ALA A 107 -0.07 -25.64 -4.35
C ALA A 107 -0.50 -27.05 -3.90
N LEU A 108 -0.45 -28.03 -4.79
CA LEU A 108 -0.79 -29.42 -4.46
C LEU A 108 0.15 -30.01 -3.41
N ARG A 109 1.45 -29.70 -3.47
CA ARG A 109 2.41 -30.12 -2.44
C ARG A 109 2.00 -29.59 -1.06
N ALA A 110 1.74 -28.28 -0.97
CA ALA A 110 1.33 -27.65 0.28
C ALA A 110 0.01 -28.23 0.82
N MET A 111 -0.96 -28.54 -0.06
CA MET A 111 -2.23 -29.15 0.33
C MET A 111 -2.03 -30.57 0.89
N LEU A 112 -1.16 -31.38 0.27
CA LEU A 112 -0.84 -32.73 0.76
C LEU A 112 -0.11 -32.68 2.10
N ASP A 113 0.85 -31.77 2.25
CA ASP A 113 1.57 -31.57 3.51
C ASP A 113 0.61 -31.17 4.63
N LEU A 114 -0.36 -30.30 4.34
CA LEU A 114 -1.38 -29.89 5.31
C LEU A 114 -2.33 -31.04 5.64
N SER A 115 -2.81 -31.79 4.64
CA SER A 115 -3.70 -32.94 4.85
C SER A 115 -3.05 -34.00 5.74
N ALA A 116 -1.74 -34.24 5.58
CA ALA A 116 -0.99 -35.14 6.46
C ALA A 116 -0.92 -34.64 7.91
N GLN A 117 -0.86 -33.32 8.11
CA GLN A 117 -0.84 -32.70 9.44
C GLN A 117 -2.23 -32.70 10.11
N THR A 118 -3.31 -32.65 9.33
CA THR A 118 -4.69 -32.64 9.85
C THR A 118 -5.32 -34.03 9.96
N GLY A 119 -4.72 -35.06 9.34
CA GLY A 119 -5.25 -36.42 9.33
C GLY A 119 -6.35 -36.66 8.29
N GLY A 120 -6.38 -35.85 7.23
CA GLY A 120 -7.50 -35.75 6.29
C GLY A 120 -8.45 -34.63 6.69
#